data_AF-A0A4R4EBS5-F1
#
_entry.id   AF-A0A4R4EBS5-F1
#
_cell.length_a   1.000
_cell.length_b   1.000
_cell.length_c   1.000
_cell.angle_alpha   90.00
_cell.angle_beta   90.00
_cell.angle_gamma   90.00
#
_symmetry.space_group_name_H-M   'P 1'
#
loop_
_entity.id
_entity.type
_entity.pdbx_description
1 polymer ?
#
loop_
_entity_poly.entity_id
_entity_poly.type
_entity_poly.pdbx_seq_one_letter_code
_entity_poly.pdbx_strand_id
1 'polypeptide(L)'
;PGNYAPDNLGTYYTTAQVTEIGSIPQGMVSQTTPVCTYAVYTHKGEIWKIGDAYGSLNRWIDENGYKHSKGWVVELMDERFNPTSPESELEIYTPIEEK
;
A
#
# COMPACT_ATOMS: atom_id res chain seq x y z
N PRO A 1 -24.18 12.53 2.45
CA PRO A 1 -22.98 12.59 3.32
C PRO A 1 -22.61 11.17 3.74
N GLY A 2 -21.40 10.73 3.39
CA GLY A 2 -21.01 9.33 3.20
C GLY A 2 -21.37 8.36 4.33
N ASN A 3 -21.84 7.18 3.93
CA ASN A 3 -22.05 6.02 4.78
C ASN A 3 -20.71 5.52 5.32
N TYR A 4 -20.35 5.91 6.54
CA TYR A 4 -19.34 5.22 7.33
C TYR A 4 -19.99 3.98 7.96
N ALA A 5 -19.80 2.82 7.32
CA ALA A 5 -20.02 1.55 7.98
C ALA A 5 -18.76 1.23 8.81
N PRO A 6 -18.82 1.18 10.15
CA PRO A 6 -17.64 0.96 11.00
C PRO A 6 -16.98 -0.41 10.79
N ASP A 7 -17.69 -1.37 10.17
CA ASP A 7 -17.26 -2.76 10.02
C ASP A 7 -16.48 -3.03 8.71
N ASN A 8 -16.29 -2.01 7.87
CA ASN A 8 -15.63 -2.11 6.55
C ASN A 8 -14.21 -1.50 6.52
N LEU A 9 -13.63 -1.20 7.67
CA LEU A 9 -12.27 -0.69 7.74
C LEU A 9 -11.29 -1.85 7.49
N GLY A 10 -10.59 -1.81 6.36
CA GLY A 10 -9.49 -2.73 6.09
C GLY A 10 -8.47 -2.69 7.24
N THR A 11 -7.84 -3.84 7.53
CA THR A 11 -6.76 -3.89 8.52
C THR A 11 -5.51 -3.23 7.95
N TYR A 12 -4.91 -2.32 8.72
CA TYR A 12 -3.67 -1.64 8.34
C TYR A 12 -2.60 -1.85 9.42
N TYR A 13 -1.37 -2.13 8.98
CA TYR A 13 -0.22 -2.30 9.85
C TYR A 13 0.89 -1.34 9.44
N THR A 14 1.41 -0.56 10.39
CA THR A 14 2.70 0.12 10.23
C THR A 14 3.79 -0.89 10.58
N THR A 15 4.68 -1.20 9.63
CA THR A 15 5.69 -2.25 9.77
C THR A 15 7.08 -1.74 9.40
N ALA A 16 8.10 -2.47 9.84
CA ALA A 16 9.47 -2.30 9.39
C ALA A 16 9.94 -3.62 8.76
N GLN A 17 10.56 -3.56 7.59
CA GLN A 17 11.12 -4.74 6.94
C GLN A 17 12.31 -5.26 7.75
N VAL A 18 12.34 -6.58 7.99
CA VAL A 18 13.43 -7.28 8.67
C VAL A 18 13.92 -8.44 7.81
N THR A 19 15.18 -8.82 7.95
CA THR A 19 15.76 -9.98 7.24
C THR A 19 15.38 -11.31 7.90
N GLU A 20 15.05 -11.30 9.19
CA GLU A 20 14.59 -12.47 9.95
C GLU A 20 13.58 -12.06 11.04
N ILE A 21 12.64 -12.96 11.36
CA ILE A 21 11.67 -12.74 12.45
C ILE A 21 12.33 -13.20 13.76
N GLY A 22 12.71 -12.25 14.59
CA GLY A 22 13.26 -12.50 15.92
C GLY A 22 12.19 -12.52 17.03
N SER A 23 12.58 -12.07 18.23
CA SER A 23 11.64 -11.89 19.34
C SER A 23 10.69 -10.72 19.06
N ILE A 24 9.39 -10.98 19.09
CA ILE A 24 8.35 -9.96 18.84
C ILE A 24 8.01 -9.27 20.16
N PRO A 25 8.13 -7.92 20.26
CA PRO A 25 7.74 -7.18 21.45
C PRO A 25 6.27 -7.37 21.81
N GLN A 26 5.94 -7.22 23.09
CA GLN A 26 4.56 -7.30 23.56
C GLN A 26 3.68 -6.26 22.84
N GLY A 27 2.56 -6.72 22.27
CA GLY A 27 1.62 -5.86 21.52
C GLY A 27 1.98 -5.65 20.05
N MET A 28 3.10 -6.20 19.57
CA MET A 28 3.43 -6.23 18.14
C MET A 28 3.09 -7.59 17.52
N VAL A 29 3.03 -7.62 16.20
CA VAL A 29 2.85 -8.84 15.39
C VAL A 29 3.92 -8.89 14.32
N SER A 30 4.27 -10.10 13.88
CA SER A 30 5.04 -10.32 12.66
C SER A 30 4.10 -10.57 11.49
N GLN A 31 4.37 -9.96 10.34
CA GLN A 31 3.64 -10.22 9.10
C GLN A 31 4.63 -10.58 7.99
N THR A 32 4.32 -11.63 7.24
CA THR A 32 5.02 -11.96 5.99
C THR A 32 4.13 -11.55 4.83
N THR A 33 4.66 -10.72 3.93
CA THR A 33 3.99 -10.39 2.68
C THR A 33 4.16 -11.55 1.70
N PRO A 34 3.08 -12.10 1.12
CA PRO A 34 3.19 -13.19 0.16
C PRO A 34 3.93 -12.74 -1.11
N VAL A 35 4.52 -13.71 -1.82
CA VAL A 35 5.07 -13.44 -3.16
C VAL A 35 3.91 -13.19 -4.11
N CYS A 36 3.85 -12.00 -4.70
CA CYS A 36 2.83 -11.60 -5.67
C CYS A 36 3.46 -10.84 -6.83
N THR A 37 2.72 -10.76 -7.93
CA THR A 37 2.93 -9.73 -8.95
C THR A 37 2.25 -8.45 -8.51
N TYR A 38 2.93 -7.30 -8.62
CA TYR A 38 2.42 -6.01 -8.17
C TYR A 38 2.34 -5.03 -9.33
N ALA A 39 1.25 -4.27 -9.38
CA ALA A 39 1.23 -2.98 -10.05
C ALA A 39 1.80 -1.94 -9.07
N VAL A 40 2.78 -1.15 -9.52
CA VAL A 40 3.49 -0.18 -8.68
C VAL A 40 3.21 1.23 -9.18
N TYR A 41 2.86 2.13 -8.26
CA TYR A 41 2.69 3.55 -8.53
C TYR A 41 3.54 4.37 -7.56
N THR A 42 4.42 5.23 -8.09
CA THR A 42 5.15 6.22 -7.28
C THR A 42 4.32 7.49 -7.16
N HIS A 43 3.75 7.72 -5.98
CA HIS A 43 3.11 9.00 -5.66
C HIS A 43 4.20 10.03 -5.34
N LYS A 44 4.16 11.16 -6.05
CA LYS A 44 5.01 12.32 -5.79
C LYS A 44 4.11 13.49 -5.43
N GLY A 45 4.35 14.11 -4.29
CA GLY A 45 3.48 15.17 -3.81
C GLY A 45 3.09 15.01 -2.35
N GLU A 46 2.15 15.84 -1.94
CA GLU A 46 1.67 15.85 -0.57
C GLU A 46 0.88 14.57 -0.23
N ILE A 47 1.08 14.02 0.96
CA ILE A 47 0.54 12.71 1.37
C ILE A 47 -1.00 12.65 1.33
N TRP A 48 -1.69 13.78 1.59
CA TRP A 48 -3.16 13.81 1.56
C TRP A 48 -3.74 13.64 0.15
N LYS A 49 -2.92 13.71 -0.91
CA LYS A 49 -3.32 13.43 -2.30
C LYS A 49 -3.13 11.97 -2.71
N ILE A 50 -2.69 11.08 -1.82
CA ILE A 50 -2.45 9.66 -2.12
C ILE A 50 -3.70 8.95 -2.69
N GLY A 51 -4.91 9.42 -2.39
CA GLY A 51 -6.14 8.90 -2.98
C GLY A 51 -6.18 9.01 -4.51
N ASP A 52 -5.58 10.06 -5.09
CA ASP A 52 -5.51 10.24 -6.55
C ASP A 52 -4.57 9.21 -7.20
N ALA A 53 -3.49 8.85 -6.49
CA ALA A 53 -2.57 7.79 -6.90
C ALA A 53 -3.27 6.42 -6.94
N TYR A 54 -4.04 6.07 -5.89
CA TYR A 54 -4.87 4.86 -5.88
C TYR A 54 -5.89 4.85 -7.02
N GLY A 55 -6.58 5.98 -7.26
CA GLY A 55 -7.54 6.10 -8.35
C GLY A 55 -6.90 5.89 -9.74
N SER A 56 -5.69 6.42 -9.94
CA SER A 56 -4.92 6.28 -11.18
C SER A 56 -4.42 4.84 -11.37
N LEU A 57 -3.88 4.24 -10.31
CA LEU A 57 -3.38 2.86 -10.32
C LEU A 57 -4.50 1.86 -10.61
N ASN A 58 -5.66 1.99 -9.95
CA ASN A 58 -6.80 1.08 -10.17
C ASN A 58 -7.32 1.15 -11.60
N ARG A 59 -7.35 2.36 -12.19
CA ARG A 59 -7.73 2.55 -13.60
C ARG A 59 -6.74 1.84 -14.52
N TRP A 60 -5.44 2.03 -14.29
CA TRP A 60 -4.38 1.38 -15.06
C TRP A 60 -4.48 -0.16 -14.97
N ILE A 61 -4.71 -0.70 -13.77
CA ILE A 61 -4.89 -2.15 -13.55
C ILE A 61 -6.02 -2.69 -14.44
N ASP A 62 -7.19 -2.03 -14.40
CA ASP A 62 -8.37 -2.46 -15.15
C ASP A 62 -8.17 -2.36 -16.67
N GLU A 63 -7.63 -1.24 -17.15
CA GLU A 63 -7.38 -0.96 -18.57
C GLU A 63 -6.35 -1.90 -19.20
N ASN A 64 -5.41 -2.43 -18.41
CA ASN A 64 -4.33 -3.30 -18.89
C ASN A 64 -4.64 -4.80 -18.73
N GLY A 65 -5.91 -5.16 -18.46
CA GLY A 65 -6.32 -6.57 -18.43
C GLY A 65 -5.97 -7.31 -17.13
N TYR A 66 -5.74 -6.57 -16.04
CA TYR A 66 -5.47 -7.13 -14.72
C TYR A 66 -6.63 -6.93 -13.75
N LYS A 67 -6.64 -7.74 -12.69
CA LYS A 67 -7.51 -7.55 -11.53
C LYS A 67 -6.70 -7.62 -10.25
N HIS A 68 -7.27 -7.11 -9.16
CA HIS A 68 -6.66 -7.27 -7.83
C HIS A 68 -6.56 -8.74 -7.47
N SER A 69 -5.37 -9.18 -7.03
CA SER A 69 -5.17 -10.53 -6.50
C SER A 69 -5.23 -10.52 -4.97
N LYS A 70 -5.21 -11.72 -4.38
CA LYS A 70 -5.15 -11.87 -2.92
C LYS A 70 -3.76 -11.49 -2.42
N GLY A 71 -3.68 -10.50 -1.54
CA GLY A 71 -2.44 -10.08 -0.91
C GLY A 71 -2.57 -8.77 -0.16
N TRP A 72 -1.46 -8.30 0.40
CA TRP A 72 -1.39 -7.00 1.05
C TRP A 72 -1.03 -5.93 0.03
N VAL A 73 -1.78 -4.83 0.04
CA VAL A 73 -1.29 -3.57 -0.53
C VAL A 73 -0.18 -3.07 0.39
N VAL A 74 0.95 -2.67 -0.19
CA VAL A 74 2.10 -2.15 0.57
C VAL A 74 2.37 -0.71 0.17
N GLU A 75 2.37 0.19 1.15
CA GLU A 75 2.85 1.56 1.00
C GLU A 75 4.30 1.60 1.49
N LEU A 76 5.24 1.70 0.55
CA LEU A 76 6.67 1.77 0.87
C LEU A 76 7.07 3.24 1.04
N MET A 77 7.41 3.59 2.28
CA MET A 77 7.97 4.87 2.66
C MET A 77 9.48 4.68 2.88
N ASP A 78 10.27 4.92 1.84
CA ASP A 78 11.73 4.84 1.93
C ASP A 78 12.35 6.22 2.28
N GLU A 79 13.65 6.39 2.05
CA GLU A 79 14.39 7.62 2.32
C GLU A 79 13.88 8.87 1.60
N ARG A 80 13.06 8.70 0.54
CA ARG A 80 12.45 9.81 -0.21
C ARG A 80 11.17 10.33 0.45
N PHE A 81 10.61 9.59 1.39
CA PHE A 81 9.37 9.99 2.06
C PHE A 81 9.62 11.13 3.04
N ASN A 82 8.87 12.22 2.88
CA ASN A 82 8.80 13.31 3.84
C ASN A 82 7.34 13.75 4.03
N PRO A 83 6.72 13.52 5.21
CA PRO A 83 5.28 13.76 5.41
C PRO A 83 4.87 15.23 5.30
N THR A 84 5.84 16.16 5.26
CA THR A 84 5.61 17.61 5.22
C THR A 84 6.08 18.26 3.92
N SER A 85 6.68 17.50 3.00
CA SER A 85 7.24 18.04 1.76
C SER A 85 6.31 17.83 0.56
N PRO A 86 6.12 18.83 -0.31
CA PRO A 86 5.48 18.62 -1.61
C PRO A 86 6.34 17.80 -2.58
N GLU A 87 7.62 17.57 -2.27
CA GLU A 87 8.53 16.71 -3.04
C GLU A 87 8.61 15.29 -2.46
N SER A 88 7.73 14.94 -1.51
CA SER A 88 7.70 13.61 -0.91
C SER A 88 7.38 12.56 -1.96
N GLU A 89 8.07 11.42 -1.87
CA GLU A 89 7.72 10.24 -2.66
C GLU A 89 7.33 9.06 -1.75
N LEU A 90 6.37 8.26 -2.21
CA LEU A 90 6.07 6.94 -1.66
C LEU A 90 5.62 6.03 -2.81
N GLU A 91 5.81 4.73 -2.63
CA GLU A 91 5.38 3.74 -3.61
C GLU A 91 4.18 2.94 -3.10
N ILE A 92 3.19 2.76 -3.95
CA ILE A 92 2.01 1.93 -3.69
C ILE A 92 2.16 0.65 -4.51
N TYR A 93 2.28 -0.48 -3.83
CA TYR A 93 2.33 -1.81 -4.40
C TYR A 93 0.98 -2.48 -4.25
N THR A 94 0.25 -2.65 -5.35
CA THR A 94 -1.05 -3.33 -5.35
C THR A 94 -0.91 -4.72 -5.97
N PRO A 95 -1.22 -5.82 -5.24
CA PRO A 95 -1.21 -7.16 -5.78
C PRO A 95 -2.18 -7.31 -6.95
N ILE A 96 -1.70 -7.86 -8.07
CA ILE A 96 -2.49 -8.10 -9.27
C ILE A 96 -2.33 -9.52 -9.80
N GLU A 97 -3.27 -9.92 -10.63
CA GLU A 97 -3.23 -11.12 -11.47
C GLU A 97 -3.94 -10.83 -12.80
N GLU A 98 -3.69 -11.64 -13.83
CA GLU A 98 -4.40 -11.53 -15.11
C GLU A 98 -5.90 -11.76 -14.91
N LYS A 99 -6.73 -11.07 -15.70
CA LYS A 99 -8.18 -11.20 -15.65
C LYS A 99 -8.66 -12.62 -15.98
#